data_AF-A0A528A8M2-F1
#
_entry.id   AF-A0A528A8M2-F1
#
_cell.length_a   1.000
_cell.length_b   1.000
_cell.length_c   1.000
_cell.angle_alpha   90.00
_cell.angle_beta   90.00
_cell.angle_gamma   90.00
#
_symmetry.space_group_name_H-M   'P 1'
#
loop_
_entity.id
_entity.type
_entity.pdbx_description
1 polymer ?
#
loop_
_entity_poly.entity_id
_entity_poly.type
_entity_poly.pdbx_seq_one_letter_code
_entity_poly.pdbx_strand_id
1 'polypeptide(L)' 'MAFIDPSRAANYLEGETLFQWSLASSKGGLCLASNGVSFETVQLKDVLKRAFDVVVVSTIWYRPRYPIYQ' A
#
# COMPACT_ATOMS: atom_id res chain seq x y z
N MET A 1 4.73 -3.74 -4.53
CA MET A 1 5.73 -4.30 -3.61
C MET A 1 7.15 -3.80 -3.87
N ALA A 2 7.52 -3.46 -5.11
CA ALA A 2 8.86 -2.94 -5.47
C ALA A 2 9.44 -1.81 -4.57
N PHE A 3 8.62 -1.01 -3.89
CA PHE A 3 9.09 0.03 -2.96
C PHE A 3 9.39 -0.49 -1.54
N ILE A 4 8.60 -1.44 -1.05
CA ILE A 4 8.72 -1.97 0.33
C ILE A 4 9.82 -3.03 0.37
N ASP A 5 9.97 -3.83 -0.69
CA ASP A 5 10.89 -4.97 -0.69
C ASP A 5 12.35 -4.57 -0.41
N PRO A 6 12.93 -3.52 -1.03
CA PRO A 6 14.29 -3.06 -0.72
C PRO A 6 14.42 -2.53 0.72
N SER A 7 13.43 -1.76 1.19
CA SER A 7 13.41 -1.20 2.55
C SER A 7 13.39 -2.31 3.60
N ARG A 8 12.61 -3.37 3.35
CA ARG A 8 12.57 -4.57 4.21
C ARG A 8 13.89 -5.33 4.16
N ALA A 9 14.51 -5.47 2.98
CA ALA A 9 15.81 -6.13 2.86
C ALA A 9 16.90 -5.37 3.63
N ALA A 10 16.91 -4.03 3.56
CA ALA A 10 17.83 -3.20 4.33
C ALA A 10 17.67 -3.42 5.85
N ASN A 11 16.44 -3.37 6.37
CA ASN A 11 16.18 -3.69 7.78
C ASN A 11 16.72 -5.07 8.18
N TYR A 12 16.55 -6.08 7.31
CA TYR A 12 17.01 -7.44 7.58
C TYR A 12 18.54 -7.56 7.59
N LEU A 13 19.21 -6.95 6.61
CA LEU A 13 20.67 -7.02 6.47
C LEU A 13 21.39 -6.28 7.60
N GLU A 14 20.84 -5.16 8.05
CA GLU A 14 21.42 -4.35 9.13
C GLU A 14 21.03 -4.88 10.53
N GLY A 15 19.99 -5.73 10.61
CA GLY A 15 19.50 -6.25 11.90
C GLY A 15 18.78 -5.20 12.75
N GLU A 16 18.51 -4.01 12.21
CA GLU A 16 17.86 -2.90 12.88
C GLU A 16 16.64 -2.41 12.09
N THR A 17 15.73 -1.70 12.76
CA THR A 17 14.54 -1.13 12.10
C THR A 17 14.87 0.25 11.54
N LEU A 18 15.41 0.29 10.32
CA LEU A 18 15.73 1.54 9.61
C LEU A 18 14.50 2.19 8.98
N PHE A 19 13.59 1.36 8.45
CA PHE A 19 12.37 1.81 7.78
C PHE A 19 11.13 1.19 8.41
N GLN A 20 10.09 2.00 8.56
CA GLN A 20 8.75 1.53 8.92
C GLN A 20 7.75 2.01 7.88
N TRP A 21 6.70 1.22 7.66
CA TRP A 21 5.65 1.55 6.71
C TRP A 21 4.27 1.19 7.26
N SER A 22 3.26 1.89 6.76
CA SER A 22 1.85 1.56 6.97
C SER A 22 1.17 1.52 5.61
N LEU A 23 0.51 0.41 5.29
CA LEU A 23 -0.32 0.31 4.10
C LEU A 23 -1.73 0.80 4.46
N ALA A 24 -2.20 1.84 3.80
CA ALA A 24 -3.51 2.41 4.05
C ALA A 24 -4.40 2.35 2.80
N SER A 25 -5.68 2.09 3.01
CA SER A 25 -6.70 2.18 1.95
C SER A 25 -7.92 2.92 2.47
N SER A 26 -8.80 3.38 1.58
CA SER A 26 -10.01 4.13 1.97
C SER A 26 -10.92 3.34 2.91
N LYS A 27 -11.05 2.02 2.69
CA LYS A 27 -11.87 1.13 3.52
C LYS A 27 -11.09 0.41 4.63
N GLY A 28 -9.77 0.33 4.53
CA GLY A 28 -8.96 -0.58 5.33
C GLY A 28 -9.28 -2.05 5.03
N GLY A 29 -8.66 -2.96 5.80
CA GLY A 29 -8.77 -4.40 5.66
C GLY A 29 -8.03 -4.95 4.43
N LEU A 30 -8.42 -6.15 4.02
CA LEU A 30 -7.82 -6.86 2.89
C LEU A 30 -8.03 -6.11 1.56
N CYS A 31 -6.93 -5.69 0.94
CA CYS A 31 -6.90 -5.04 -0.35
C CYS A 31 -6.25 -5.96 -1.39
N LEU A 32 -6.98 -6.28 -2.45
CA LEU A 32 -6.49 -7.08 -3.58
C LEU A 32 -5.84 -6.17 -4.62
N ALA A 33 -4.55 -6.35 -4.88
CA ALA A 33 -3.87 -5.69 -5.99
C ALA A 33 -4.14 -6.39 -7.33
N SER A 34 -3.87 -5.67 -8.42
CA SER A 34 -4.06 -6.14 -9.80
C SER A 34 -3.26 -7.39 -10.16
N ASN A 35 -2.16 -7.66 -9.43
CA ASN A 35 -1.34 -8.86 -9.60
C ASN A 35 -1.87 -10.09 -8.83
N GLY A 36 -3.06 -9.99 -8.23
CA GLY A 36 -3.67 -11.08 -7.46
C GLY A 36 -3.16 -11.21 -6.02
N VAL A 37 -2.21 -10.37 -5.59
CA VAL A 37 -1.72 -10.36 -4.21
C VAL A 37 -2.65 -9.54 -3.34
N SER A 38 -3.06 -10.11 -2.21
CA SER A 38 -3.81 -9.39 -1.19
C SER A 38 -2.90 -8.94 -0.05
N PHE A 39 -3.16 -7.77 0.50
CA PHE A 39 -2.48 -7.25 1.68
C PHE A 39 -3.47 -6.60 2.63
N GLU A 40 -3.22 -6.75 3.94
CA GLU A 40 -3.96 -6.03 4.96
C GLU A 40 -3.58 -4.55 4.96
N THR A 41 -4.60 -3.69 5.05
CA THR A 41 -4.44 -2.23 5.09
C THR A 41 -5.16 -1.66 6.30
N VAL A 42 -4.62 -0.59 6.88
CA VAL A 42 -5.36 0.22 7.85
C VAL A 42 -6.29 1.18 7.11
N GLN A 43 -7.33 1.69 7.79
CA GLN A 43 -8.15 2.74 7.20
C GLN A 43 -7.32 4.01 7.07
N LEU A 44 -7.43 4.68 5.93
CA LEU A 44 -6.68 5.90 5.64
C LEU A 44 -6.90 6.97 6.71
N LYS A 45 -8.13 7.09 7.22
CA LYS A 45 -8.48 8.05 8.28
C LYS A 45 -7.64 7.86 9.57
N ASP A 46 -7.19 6.64 9.85
CA ASP A 46 -6.47 6.29 11.08
C ASP A 46 -4.99 6.68 11.02
N VAL A 47 -4.49 7.02 9.83
CA VAL A 47 -3.10 7.43 9.61
C VAL A 47 -2.95 8.90 9.22
N LEU A 48 -4.04 9.63 8.97
CA LEU A 48 -4.01 11.04 8.54
C LEU A 48 -3.26 11.99 9.48
N LYS A 49 -3.21 11.68 10.78
CA LYS A 49 -2.54 12.51 11.80
C LYS A 49 -1.12 12.06 12.13
N ARG A 50 -0.61 11.02 11.46
CA ARG A 50 0.76 10.54 11.66
C ARG A 50 1.72 11.35 10.79
N ALA A 51 2.91 11.59 11.30
CA ALA A 51 4.00 12.15 10.48
C ALA A 51 4.63 11.00 9.67
N PHE A 52 4.83 11.24 8.38
CA PHE A 52 5.53 10.33 7.47
C PHE A 52 6.61 11.13 6.74
N ASP A 53 7.81 10.58 6.66
CA ASP A 53 8.89 11.18 5.87
C ASP A 53 8.63 11.07 4.37
N VAL A 54 7.96 9.99 3.95
CA VAL A 54 7.61 9.72 2.56
C VAL A 54 6.20 9.14 2.47
N VAL A 55 5.39 9.68 1.56
CA VAL A 55 4.06 9.17 1.21
C VAL A 55 4.05 8.73 -0.24
N VAL A 56 3.64 7.48 -0.48
CA VAL A 56 3.53 6.91 -1.83
C VAL A 56 2.08 6.54 -2.11
N VAL A 57 1.57 7.02 -3.24
CA VAL A 57 0.23 6.67 -3.72
C VAL A 57 0.34 5.66 -4.84
N SER A 58 -0.24 4.48 -4.64
CA SER A 58 -0.34 3.44 -5.67
C SER A 58 -1.70 3.52 -6.35
N THR A 59 -1.71 3.55 -7.68
CA THR A 59 -2.94 3.51 -8.48
C THR A 59 -2.85 2.41 -9.52
N ILE A 60 -4.01 1.86 -9.87
CA ILE A 60 -4.11 0.87 -10.94
C ILE A 60 -5.07 1.38 -12.02
N TRP A 61 -4.82 0.98 -13.25
CA TRP A 61 -5.78 1.15 -14.33
C TRP A 61 -6.85 0.06 -14.19
N TYR A 62 -8.03 0.43 -13.69
CA TYR A 62 -9.20 -0.44 -13.69
C TYR A 62 -10.11 -0.07 -14.87
N ARG A 63 -10.23 -0.96 -15.86
CA ARG A 63 -11.22 -0.80 -16.92
C ARG A 63 -12.49 -1.56 -16.51
N PRO A 64 -13.64 -0.89 -16.29
CA PRO A 64 -14.89 -1.58 -16.03
C PRO A 64 -15.29 -2.44 -17.24
N ARG A 65 -15.78 -3.65 -16.98
CA ARG A 65 -16.04 -4.69 -18.01
C ARG A 65 -17.34 -4.48 -18.80
N TYR A 66 -18.06 -3.39 -18.60
CA TYR A 66 -19.29 -3.08 -19.35
C TYR A 66 -19.21 -1.67 -19.95
N PRO A 67 -19.51 -1.49 -21.25
CA PRO A 67 -19.79 -0.18 -21.77
C PRO A 67 -21.10 0.32 -21.16
N ILE A 68 -21.00 1.41 -20.40
CA ILE A 68 -22.14 2.29 -20.14
C ILE A 68 -22.48 2.99 -21.45
N TYR A 69 -23.33 2.35 -22.25
CA TYR A 69 -24.18 3.04 -23.21
C TYR A 69 -25.62 2.57 -23.00
N GLN A 70 -26.50 3.56 -23.08
CA GLN A 70 -27.94 3.57 -22.84
C GLN A 70 -28.71 2.51 -23.60
#